data_AF-A2HKI0-F1
#
_entry.id   AF-A2HKI0-F1
#
_cell.length_a   1.000
_cell.length_b   1.000
_cell.length_c   1.000
_cell.angle_alpha   90.00
_cell.angle_beta   90.00
_cell.angle_gamma   90.00
#
_symmetry.space_group_name_H-M   'P 1'
#
loop_
_entity.id
_entity.type
_entity.pdbx_description
1 polymer ?
#
loop_
_entity_poly.entity_id
_entity_poly.type
_entity_poly.pdbx_seq_one_letter_code
_entity_poly.pdbx_strand_id
1 'polypeptide(L)'
;MGYEQQRDFIKTALGPQFAANNISTKIIIYDHNYNYDNIVTQEHYPVHIYDDAEANKYIDGAAYHAYGGSNTEMDYVTSKYPNKNLYFTEIAIGEWNYNFQGDLMWNTREIGIGTLNKGSKCAIMWNLLLDTNHGPYRPNGCSNSYGAVDVKVPGYSELIYRSHYYDMAHLSKVIKPDSIRLGTTVSGSSNVYATSAINTNGFIGAVLLNDQDQDVTVSVHCGSHAFDVPMSKRSVVSVIWKQ
;
A
#
# COMPACT_ATOMS: atom_id res chain seq x y z
N MET A 1 6.23 17.20 12.74
CA MET A 1 6.27 16.82 14.17
C MET A 1 7.38 15.79 14.32
N GLY A 2 8.39 16.03 15.13
CA GLY A 2 9.48 15.06 15.35
C GLY A 2 9.02 13.85 16.16
N TYR A 3 9.74 12.73 16.11
CA TYR A 3 9.33 11.48 16.77
C TYR A 3 9.19 11.64 18.29
N GLU A 4 10.03 12.47 18.93
CA GLU A 4 9.95 12.77 20.37
C GLU A 4 8.62 13.44 20.70
N GLN A 5 8.19 14.39 19.85
CA GLN A 5 6.94 15.11 20.03
C GLN A 5 5.74 14.18 19.80
N GLN A 6 5.77 13.34 18.77
CA GLN A 6 4.68 12.39 18.52
C GLN A 6 4.57 11.34 19.65
N ARG A 7 5.70 10.81 20.12
CA ARG A 7 5.79 9.93 21.30
C ARG A 7 5.17 10.57 22.53
N ASP A 8 5.58 11.80 22.85
CA ASP A 8 5.12 12.50 24.05
C ASP A 8 3.64 12.86 23.96
N PHE A 9 3.16 13.28 22.79
CA PHE A 9 1.74 13.50 22.53
C PHE A 9 0.91 12.22 22.73
N ILE A 10 1.39 11.08 22.23
CA ILE A 10 0.68 9.80 22.37
C ILE A 10 0.62 9.36 23.82
N LYS A 11 1.76 9.32 24.53
CA LYS A 11 1.80 8.78 25.90
C LYS A 11 1.15 9.67 26.95
N THR A 12 1.18 10.99 26.76
CA THR A 12 0.67 11.95 27.76
C THR A 12 -0.73 12.49 27.48
N ALA A 13 -1.20 12.42 26.23
CA ALA A 13 -2.48 12.98 25.84
C ALA A 13 -3.35 11.99 25.05
N LEU A 14 -3.01 11.68 23.79
CA LEU A 14 -3.91 10.96 22.88
C LEU A 14 -4.28 9.56 23.39
N GLY A 15 -3.28 8.76 23.76
CA GLY A 15 -3.48 7.39 24.26
C GLY A 15 -4.32 7.33 25.52
N PRO A 16 -3.97 8.06 26.59
CA PRO A 16 -4.78 8.14 27.81
C PRO A 16 -6.20 8.63 27.56
N GLN A 17 -6.41 9.62 26.67
CA GLN A 17 -7.75 10.11 26.35
C GLN A 17 -8.56 9.06 25.59
N PHE A 18 -7.97 8.31 24.66
CA PHE A 18 -8.65 7.20 24.00
C PHE A 18 -9.06 6.12 25.00
N ALA A 19 -8.14 5.73 25.90
CA ALA A 19 -8.41 4.72 26.92
C ALA A 19 -9.51 5.17 27.91
N ALA A 20 -9.43 6.40 28.43
CA ALA A 20 -10.40 6.94 29.38
C ALA A 20 -11.81 7.09 28.77
N ASN A 21 -11.90 7.31 27.46
CA ASN A 21 -13.16 7.45 26.73
C ASN A 21 -13.59 6.18 25.99
N ASN A 22 -12.91 5.04 26.22
CA ASN A 22 -13.20 3.75 25.57
C ASN A 22 -13.24 3.82 24.03
N ILE A 23 -12.36 4.61 23.42
CA ILE A 23 -12.25 4.74 21.97
C ILE A 23 -11.42 3.57 21.44
N SER A 24 -12.02 2.71 20.62
CA SER A 24 -11.37 1.53 20.02
C SER A 24 -10.58 1.83 18.75
N THR A 25 -10.61 3.08 18.27
CA THR A 25 -9.87 3.52 17.08
C THR A 25 -8.38 3.30 17.29
N LYS A 26 -7.74 2.66 16.30
CA LYS A 26 -6.30 2.39 16.32
C LYS A 26 -5.49 3.66 16.15
N ILE A 27 -4.34 3.72 16.82
CA ILE A 27 -3.34 4.77 16.61
C ILE A 27 -2.25 4.20 15.70
N ILE A 28 -2.07 4.83 14.54
CA ILE A 28 -1.03 4.53 13.56
C ILE A 28 -0.10 5.74 13.52
N ILE A 29 1.20 5.49 13.64
CA ILE A 29 2.21 6.55 13.77
C ILE A 29 2.99 6.77 12.47
N TYR A 30 3.84 7.79 12.48
CA TYR A 30 4.68 8.24 11.39
C TYR A 30 3.94 8.85 10.20
N ASP A 31 3.32 8.04 9.34
CA ASP A 31 2.49 8.47 8.20
C ASP A 31 3.26 9.36 7.20
N HIS A 32 4.47 8.92 6.81
CA HIS A 32 5.33 9.66 5.89
C HIS A 32 6.31 8.75 5.13
N ASN A 33 7.30 9.33 4.43
CA ASN A 33 8.12 8.64 3.44
C ASN A 33 9.08 7.60 4.02
N TYR A 34 9.45 6.58 3.24
CA TYR A 34 10.41 5.57 3.71
C TYR A 34 11.78 6.12 4.13
N ASN A 35 12.24 7.22 3.52
CA ASN A 35 13.55 7.82 3.79
C ASN A 35 13.55 8.87 4.91
N TYR A 36 12.43 9.12 5.59
CA TYR A 36 12.37 10.15 6.65
C TYR A 36 12.81 11.54 6.15
N ASP A 37 12.55 11.83 4.87
CA ASP A 37 13.01 13.01 4.13
C ASP A 37 14.53 13.24 4.18
N ASN A 38 15.30 12.19 4.47
CA ASN A 38 16.74 12.22 4.71
C ASN A 38 17.14 13.10 5.91
N ILE A 39 16.24 13.28 6.87
CA ILE A 39 16.52 13.97 8.13
C ILE A 39 17.14 12.94 9.08
N VAL A 40 18.47 13.00 9.23
CA VAL A 40 19.26 12.03 10.03
C VAL A 40 18.70 11.82 11.44
N THR A 41 18.23 12.88 12.09
CA THR A 41 17.68 12.79 13.46
C THR A 41 16.30 12.14 13.53
N GLN A 42 15.68 11.83 12.39
CA GLN A 42 14.34 11.24 12.29
C GLN A 42 14.36 9.87 11.60
N GLU A 43 15.53 9.36 11.23
CA GLU A 43 15.67 8.00 10.72
C GLU A 43 15.09 6.99 11.69
N HIS A 44 14.44 5.95 11.17
CA HIS A 44 13.76 4.93 11.96
C HIS A 44 12.70 5.51 12.93
N TYR A 45 12.06 6.61 12.54
CA TYR A 45 11.04 7.34 13.30
C TYR A 45 10.13 6.44 14.16
N PRO A 46 9.43 5.42 13.62
CA PRO A 46 8.53 4.62 14.44
C PRO A 46 9.24 3.74 15.46
N VAL A 47 10.45 3.23 15.16
CA VAL A 47 11.25 2.39 16.06
C VAL A 47 11.58 3.16 17.35
N HIS A 48 11.99 4.42 17.22
CA HIS A 48 12.27 5.27 18.38
C HIS A 48 11.05 5.55 19.26
N ILE A 49 9.85 5.61 18.68
CA ILE A 49 8.61 5.75 19.46
C ILE A 49 8.27 4.43 20.15
N TYR A 50 8.48 3.30 19.48
CA TYR A 50 8.21 1.97 20.05
C TYR A 50 9.14 1.63 21.23
N ASP A 51 10.36 2.17 21.26
CA ASP A 51 11.30 1.99 22.38
C ASP A 51 10.75 2.59 23.70
N ASP A 52 9.81 3.55 23.65
CA ASP A 52 9.12 4.07 24.84
C ASP A 52 7.84 3.27 25.11
N ALA A 53 7.91 2.38 26.11
CA ALA A 53 6.80 1.52 26.49
C ALA A 53 5.48 2.27 26.83
N GLU A 54 5.57 3.50 27.35
CA GLU A 54 4.39 4.29 27.72
C GLU A 54 3.66 4.84 26.49
N ALA A 55 4.37 5.13 25.40
CA ALA A 55 3.76 5.43 24.11
C ALA A 55 3.32 4.14 23.41
N ASN A 56 4.20 3.14 23.38
CA ASN A 56 4.09 1.93 22.58
C ASN A 56 2.81 1.12 22.85
N LYS A 57 2.34 1.10 24.10
CA LYS A 57 1.12 0.38 24.51
C LYS A 57 -0.17 0.87 23.84
N TYR A 58 -0.18 2.11 23.32
CA TYR A 58 -1.34 2.69 22.64
C TYR A 58 -1.29 2.54 21.11
N ILE A 59 -0.14 2.13 20.55
CA ILE A 59 0.11 2.20 19.11
C ILE A 59 -0.11 0.83 18.46
N ASP A 60 -0.90 0.79 17.40
CA ASP A 60 -1.17 -0.42 16.64
C ASP A 60 -0.06 -0.72 15.60
N GLY A 61 0.51 0.32 14.99
CA GLY A 61 1.50 0.17 13.93
C GLY A 61 2.02 1.49 13.37
N ALA A 62 2.74 1.42 12.25
CA ALA A 62 3.27 2.58 11.52
C ALA A 62 2.72 2.63 10.09
N ALA A 63 2.52 3.85 9.60
CA ALA A 63 2.10 4.14 8.25
C ALA A 63 3.26 4.70 7.41
N TYR A 64 3.27 4.36 6.12
CA TYR A 64 4.28 4.80 5.17
C TYR A 64 3.67 5.30 3.87
N HIS A 65 4.33 6.32 3.31
CA HIS A 65 4.11 6.86 1.97
C HIS A 65 5.31 6.53 1.06
N ALA A 66 5.10 6.59 -0.26
CA ALA A 66 6.14 6.27 -1.24
C ALA A 66 6.68 7.47 -2.04
N TYR A 67 6.66 8.70 -1.49
CA TYR A 67 7.23 9.87 -2.19
C TYR A 67 8.75 9.95 -2.10
N GLY A 68 9.38 9.17 -1.21
CA GLY A 68 10.83 9.11 -1.05
C GLY A 68 11.31 7.84 -0.37
N GLY A 69 12.50 7.38 -0.75
CA GLY A 69 13.13 6.18 -0.19
C GLY A 69 12.69 4.87 -0.83
N SER A 70 12.80 3.77 -0.08
CA SER A 70 12.51 2.42 -0.53
C SER A 70 11.71 1.65 0.52
N ASN A 71 10.80 0.79 0.06
CA ASN A 71 9.99 -0.08 0.92
C ASN A 71 10.81 -1.11 1.72
N THR A 72 12.13 -1.22 1.52
CA THR A 72 13.04 -2.00 2.39
C THR A 72 13.02 -1.52 3.84
N GLU A 73 12.68 -0.25 4.09
CA GLU A 73 12.51 0.25 5.47
C GLU A 73 11.40 -0.50 6.23
N MET A 74 10.37 -0.98 5.53
CA MET A 74 9.30 -1.78 6.14
C MET A 74 9.84 -3.13 6.66
N ASP A 75 10.81 -3.72 5.96
CA ASP A 75 11.48 -4.95 6.42
C ASP A 75 12.30 -4.65 7.69
N TYR A 76 12.99 -3.50 7.73
CA TYR A 76 13.73 -3.07 8.91
C TYR A 76 12.82 -2.90 10.13
N VAL A 77 11.72 -2.15 10.00
CA VAL A 77 10.75 -1.95 11.11
C VAL A 77 10.17 -3.27 11.58
N THR A 78 9.78 -4.15 10.66
CA THR A 78 9.25 -5.48 10.99
C THR A 78 10.30 -6.33 11.72
N SER A 79 11.58 -6.25 11.33
CA SER A 79 12.66 -6.98 11.98
C SER A 79 12.89 -6.54 13.44
N LYS A 80 12.66 -5.25 13.74
CA LYS A 80 12.79 -4.69 15.09
C LYS A 80 11.54 -4.92 15.93
N TYR A 81 10.36 -4.80 15.32
CA TYR A 81 9.07 -4.84 15.98
C TYR A 81 8.09 -5.74 15.23
N PRO A 82 8.29 -7.08 15.24
CA PRO A 82 7.48 -8.02 14.47
C PRO A 82 6.01 -8.11 14.93
N ASN A 83 5.72 -7.61 16.14
CA ASN A 83 4.37 -7.56 16.69
C ASN A 83 3.62 -6.25 16.36
N LYS A 84 4.25 -5.33 15.62
CA LYS A 84 3.62 -4.07 15.17
C LYS A 84 3.17 -4.17 13.73
N ASN A 85 2.03 -3.56 13.45
CA ASN A 85 1.45 -3.59 12.12
C ASN A 85 2.10 -2.53 11.23
N LEU A 86 2.02 -2.77 9.93
CA LEU A 86 2.39 -1.80 8.91
C LEU A 86 1.19 -1.46 8.04
N TYR A 87 1.17 -0.23 7.55
CA TYR A 87 0.12 0.32 6.72
C TYR A 87 0.74 1.14 5.60
N PHE A 88 0.30 0.94 4.37
CA PHE A 88 0.63 1.84 3.27
C PHE A 88 -0.55 2.77 3.03
N THR A 89 -0.35 4.06 3.29
CA THR A 89 -1.45 5.02 3.45
C THR A 89 -1.54 6.04 2.32
N GLU A 90 -0.46 6.27 1.57
CA GLU A 90 -0.50 7.29 0.52
C GLU A 90 0.56 7.15 -0.59
N ILE A 91 0.11 7.31 -1.82
CA ILE A 91 0.90 7.74 -2.98
C ILE A 91 -0.03 8.44 -3.98
N ALA A 92 0.52 9.38 -4.73
CA ALA A 92 -0.19 10.13 -5.76
C ALA A 92 0.44 9.91 -7.14
N ILE A 93 -0.38 10.08 -8.17
CA ILE A 93 0.03 10.23 -9.57
C ILE A 93 -0.25 11.65 -10.01
N GLY A 94 0.49 12.15 -11.01
CA GLY A 94 0.31 13.50 -11.52
C GLY A 94 1.27 13.86 -12.64
N GLU A 95 1.22 15.11 -13.06
CA GLU A 95 1.93 15.60 -14.25
C GLU A 95 3.46 15.41 -14.20
N TRP A 96 4.03 15.26 -13.00
CA TRP A 96 5.48 15.20 -12.81
C TRP A 96 6.17 13.97 -13.42
N ASN A 97 5.48 12.82 -13.55
CA ASN A 97 6.08 11.61 -14.12
C ASN A 97 5.06 10.53 -14.54
N TYR A 98 3.83 10.91 -14.92
CA TYR A 98 2.80 9.90 -15.18
C TYR A 98 2.87 9.29 -16.58
N ASN A 99 2.99 7.97 -16.63
CA ASN A 99 2.72 7.13 -17.79
C ASN A 99 1.86 5.95 -17.34
N PHE A 100 0.70 5.70 -17.98
CA PHE A 100 -0.23 4.67 -17.52
C PHE A 100 0.42 3.29 -17.34
N GLN A 101 1.17 2.81 -18.35
CA GLN A 101 1.79 1.49 -18.28
C GLN A 101 2.89 1.46 -17.23
N GLY A 102 3.81 2.43 -17.28
CA GLY A 102 4.94 2.51 -16.35
C GLY A 102 4.48 2.61 -14.89
N ASP A 103 3.49 3.46 -14.63
CA ASP A 103 2.92 3.63 -13.30
C ASP A 103 2.15 2.40 -12.85
N LEU A 104 1.30 1.80 -13.70
CA LEU A 104 0.58 0.58 -13.34
C LEU A 104 1.54 -0.55 -12.94
N MET A 105 2.62 -0.76 -13.70
CA MET A 105 3.62 -1.77 -13.39
C MET A 105 4.36 -1.46 -12.09
N TRP A 106 4.82 -0.22 -11.93
CA TRP A 106 5.57 0.20 -10.73
C TRP A 106 4.69 0.17 -9.48
N ASN A 107 3.48 0.73 -9.52
CA ASN A 107 2.58 0.81 -8.37
C ASN A 107 2.13 -0.58 -7.94
N THR A 108 1.79 -1.46 -8.89
CA THR A 108 1.45 -2.85 -8.57
C THR A 108 2.64 -3.59 -7.95
N ARG A 109 3.87 -3.38 -8.46
CA ARG A 109 5.08 -4.04 -7.95
C ARG A 109 5.47 -3.53 -6.57
N GLU A 110 5.62 -2.23 -6.41
CA GLU A 110 6.24 -1.61 -5.24
C GLU A 110 5.23 -1.36 -4.13
N ILE A 111 4.00 -1.00 -4.49
CA ILE A 111 2.95 -0.58 -3.56
C ILE A 111 1.99 -1.74 -3.31
N GLY A 112 1.25 -2.19 -4.32
CA GLY A 112 0.29 -3.27 -4.18
C GLY A 112 0.91 -4.56 -3.65
N ILE A 113 1.57 -5.32 -4.52
CA ILE A 113 2.25 -6.57 -4.16
C ILE A 113 3.39 -6.30 -3.16
N GLY A 114 4.17 -5.25 -3.41
CA GLY A 114 5.40 -4.95 -2.67
C GLY A 114 5.18 -4.70 -1.19
N THR A 115 4.25 -3.82 -0.81
CA THR A 115 4.00 -3.50 0.60
C THR A 115 3.23 -4.62 1.30
N LEU A 116 2.27 -5.27 0.62
CA LEU A 116 1.54 -6.41 1.18
C LEU A 116 2.48 -7.58 1.50
N ASN A 117 3.45 -7.84 0.63
CA ASN A 117 4.46 -8.88 0.87
C ASN A 117 5.41 -8.55 2.02
N LYS A 118 5.53 -7.28 2.40
CA LYS A 118 6.28 -6.79 3.57
C LYS A 118 5.42 -6.62 4.83
N GLY A 119 4.22 -7.19 4.84
CA GLY A 119 3.36 -7.20 6.04
C GLY A 119 2.46 -5.99 6.19
N SER A 120 2.37 -5.11 5.19
CA SER A 120 1.35 -4.07 5.17
C SER A 120 -0.05 -4.69 5.21
N LYS A 121 -0.94 -4.11 6.02
CA LYS A 121 -2.34 -4.55 6.13
C LYS A 121 -3.26 -3.91 5.09
N CYS A 122 -2.79 -2.88 4.40
CA CYS A 122 -3.52 -2.20 3.33
C CYS A 122 -2.57 -1.52 2.34
N ALA A 123 -3.12 -1.14 1.20
CA ALA A 123 -2.55 -0.13 0.31
C ALA A 123 -3.65 0.88 0.00
N ILE A 124 -3.39 2.15 0.31
CA ILE A 124 -4.32 3.26 0.11
C ILE A 124 -3.64 4.28 -0.80
N MET A 125 -4.32 4.66 -1.87
CA MET A 125 -3.89 5.72 -2.78
C MET A 125 -4.46 7.06 -2.33
N TRP A 126 -4.03 8.16 -2.94
CA TRP A 126 -4.46 9.49 -2.54
C TRP A 126 -5.91 9.84 -2.95
N ASN A 127 -6.11 10.68 -3.97
CA ASN A 127 -7.47 11.06 -4.39
C ASN A 127 -8.13 9.95 -5.22
N LEU A 128 -9.34 9.52 -4.84
CA LEU A 128 -10.13 8.63 -5.69
C LEU A 128 -10.61 9.33 -6.97
N LEU A 129 -11.10 10.56 -6.85
CA LEU A 129 -11.68 11.34 -7.94
C LEU A 129 -11.17 12.78 -7.91
N LEU A 130 -10.60 13.24 -9.02
CA LEU A 130 -10.36 14.66 -9.32
C LEU A 130 -11.02 15.00 -10.65
N ASP A 131 -11.11 16.29 -11.01
CA ASP A 131 -11.48 16.66 -12.38
C ASP A 131 -10.27 16.74 -13.31
N THR A 132 -10.50 16.86 -14.62
CA THR A 132 -9.41 17.02 -15.61
C THR A 132 -8.63 18.33 -15.50
N ASN A 133 -9.00 19.23 -14.59
CA ASN A 133 -8.23 20.42 -14.21
C ASN A 133 -7.42 20.20 -12.91
N HIS A 134 -7.29 18.94 -12.46
CA HIS A 134 -6.51 18.53 -11.28
C HIS A 134 -7.11 19.01 -9.95
N GLY A 135 -8.40 19.35 -9.94
CA GLY A 135 -9.03 20.06 -8.84
C GLY A 135 -10.32 19.42 -8.29
N PRO A 136 -10.94 20.09 -7.29
CA PRO A 136 -10.45 21.33 -6.66
C PRO A 136 -9.23 21.08 -5.76
N TYR A 137 -8.21 21.95 -5.84
CA TYR A 137 -7.04 21.92 -4.97
C TYR A 137 -6.96 23.19 -4.11
N ARG A 138 -6.05 23.20 -3.13
CA ARG A 138 -5.80 24.34 -2.24
C ARG A 138 -4.54 25.10 -2.65
N PRO A 139 -4.48 26.44 -2.47
CA PRO A 139 -3.24 27.18 -2.63
C PRO A 139 -2.11 26.56 -1.81
N ASN A 140 -0.93 26.42 -2.41
CA ASN A 140 0.27 25.74 -1.85
C ASN A 140 0.13 24.22 -1.63
N GLY A 141 -1.02 23.61 -1.97
CA GLY A 141 -1.17 22.17 -2.07
C GLY A 141 -0.73 21.65 -3.44
N CYS A 142 -0.83 20.33 -3.65
CA CYS A 142 -0.58 19.74 -4.95
C CYS A 142 -1.65 20.18 -5.96
N SER A 143 -1.24 20.89 -7.01
CA SER A 143 -2.11 21.44 -8.05
C SER A 143 -1.98 20.72 -9.40
N ASN A 144 -1.22 19.63 -9.44
CA ASN A 144 -0.92 18.86 -10.64
C ASN A 144 -1.04 17.34 -10.40
N SER A 145 -1.82 16.95 -9.39
CA SER A 145 -2.19 15.54 -9.14
C SER A 145 -3.32 15.11 -10.07
N TYR A 146 -3.33 13.82 -10.40
CA TYR A 146 -4.49 13.14 -10.94
C TYR A 146 -5.21 12.36 -9.85
N GLY A 147 -6.51 12.12 -10.04
CA GLY A 147 -7.23 11.13 -9.26
C GLY A 147 -6.88 9.72 -9.72
N ALA A 148 -7.21 8.71 -8.92
CA ALA A 148 -7.29 7.34 -9.41
C ALA A 148 -8.28 7.23 -10.58
N VAL A 149 -9.30 8.07 -10.57
CA VAL A 149 -10.20 8.39 -11.67
C VAL A 149 -10.23 9.91 -11.83
N ASP A 150 -10.23 10.40 -13.07
CA ASP A 150 -10.58 11.79 -13.35
C ASP A 150 -11.99 11.88 -13.95
N VAL A 151 -12.74 12.92 -13.60
CA VAL A 151 -13.98 13.29 -14.27
C VAL A 151 -13.76 14.44 -15.25
N LYS A 152 -14.19 14.28 -16.50
CA LYS A 152 -14.04 15.34 -17.52
C LYS A 152 -14.91 16.55 -17.20
N VAL A 153 -14.31 17.73 -17.37
CA VAL A 153 -14.99 19.02 -17.31
C VAL A 153 -14.87 19.79 -18.64
N PRO A 154 -15.88 20.59 -19.01
CA PRO A 154 -17.18 20.73 -18.35
C PRO A 154 -18.10 19.51 -18.58
N GLY A 155 -19.13 19.35 -17.74
CA GLY A 155 -20.23 18.39 -17.96
C GLY A 155 -20.27 17.19 -17.02
N TYR A 156 -19.15 16.81 -16.41
CA TYR A 156 -19.09 15.78 -15.36
C TYR A 156 -19.70 14.42 -15.75
N SER A 157 -19.59 14.02 -17.02
CA SER A 157 -20.27 12.83 -17.55
C SER A 157 -19.34 11.70 -17.97
N GLU A 158 -18.07 11.99 -18.23
CA GLU A 158 -17.08 10.99 -18.69
C GLU A 158 -16.00 10.80 -17.62
N LEU A 159 -15.70 9.54 -17.30
CA LEU A 159 -14.68 9.13 -16.36
C LEU A 159 -13.44 8.59 -17.09
N ILE A 160 -12.26 9.02 -16.66
CA ILE A 160 -10.96 8.55 -17.11
C ILE A 160 -10.33 7.76 -15.97
N TYR A 161 -10.29 6.43 -16.11
CA TYR A 161 -9.68 5.55 -15.11
C TYR A 161 -8.15 5.52 -15.30
N ARG A 162 -7.41 5.78 -14.23
CA ARG A 162 -5.95 5.79 -14.22
C ARG A 162 -5.38 4.55 -13.53
N SER A 163 -4.05 4.40 -13.61
CA SER A 163 -3.32 3.26 -13.06
C SER A 163 -3.69 2.91 -11.61
N HIS A 164 -3.80 3.89 -10.72
CA HIS A 164 -4.20 3.71 -9.32
C HIS A 164 -5.57 3.03 -9.17
N TYR A 165 -6.53 3.31 -10.05
CA TYR A 165 -7.82 2.61 -10.03
C TYR A 165 -7.65 1.14 -10.39
N TYR A 166 -6.89 0.84 -11.45
CA TYR A 166 -6.70 -0.53 -11.91
C TYR A 166 -5.93 -1.37 -10.90
N ASP A 167 -4.84 -0.87 -10.31
CA ASP A 167 -4.08 -1.59 -9.28
C ASP A 167 -4.97 -1.93 -8.08
N MET A 168 -5.66 -0.93 -7.52
CA MET A 168 -6.55 -1.15 -6.38
C MET A 168 -7.74 -2.06 -6.74
N ALA A 169 -8.26 -1.97 -7.95
CA ALA A 169 -9.30 -2.89 -8.44
C ALA A 169 -8.77 -4.33 -8.56
N HIS A 170 -7.55 -4.54 -9.03
CA HIS A 170 -6.92 -5.85 -9.12
C HIS A 170 -6.78 -6.52 -7.75
N LEU A 171 -6.32 -5.77 -6.74
CA LEU A 171 -6.16 -6.27 -5.38
C LEU A 171 -7.53 -6.53 -4.72
N SER A 172 -8.37 -5.51 -4.62
CA SER A 172 -9.64 -5.56 -3.86
C SER A 172 -10.68 -6.50 -4.48
N LYS A 173 -10.59 -6.79 -5.78
CA LYS A 173 -11.50 -7.73 -6.44
C LYS A 173 -11.35 -9.15 -5.91
N VAL A 174 -10.13 -9.59 -5.57
CA VAL A 174 -9.84 -10.98 -5.15
C VAL A 174 -9.35 -11.13 -3.71
N ILE A 175 -8.84 -10.05 -3.09
CA ILE A 175 -8.45 -10.01 -1.67
C ILE A 175 -9.47 -9.15 -0.92
N LYS A 176 -10.22 -9.78 -0.02
CA LYS A 176 -11.30 -9.14 0.76
C LYS A 176 -10.81 -8.65 2.13
N PRO A 177 -11.60 -7.82 2.82
CA PRO A 177 -11.32 -7.48 4.22
C PRO A 177 -11.15 -8.75 5.06
N ASP A 178 -10.27 -8.66 6.06
CA ASP A 178 -9.95 -9.72 7.01
C ASP A 178 -9.29 -10.99 6.40
N SER A 179 -8.88 -10.92 5.14
CA SER A 179 -8.10 -11.98 4.51
C SER A 179 -6.71 -12.12 5.12
N ILE A 180 -6.23 -13.37 5.21
CA ILE A 180 -4.90 -13.69 5.73
C ILE A 180 -3.96 -13.90 4.55
N ARG A 181 -2.90 -13.09 4.46
CA ARG A 181 -1.88 -13.24 3.43
C ARG A 181 -1.20 -14.62 3.56
N LEU A 182 -1.07 -15.31 2.45
CA LEU A 182 -0.34 -16.57 2.37
C LEU A 182 1.13 -16.30 2.00
N GLY A 183 2.05 -17.13 2.52
CA GLY A 183 3.42 -17.15 2.05
C GLY A 183 3.45 -17.41 0.55
N THR A 184 3.92 -16.44 -0.23
CA THR A 184 3.93 -16.50 -1.70
C THR A 184 5.37 -16.43 -2.19
N THR A 185 5.77 -17.42 -2.99
CA THR A 185 7.11 -17.48 -3.59
C THR A 185 6.96 -17.54 -5.10
N VAL A 186 7.76 -16.75 -5.81
CA VAL A 186 7.85 -16.78 -7.27
C VAL A 186 9.25 -17.27 -7.65
N SER A 187 9.32 -18.23 -8.58
CA SER A 187 10.56 -18.81 -9.07
C SER A 187 10.54 -18.91 -10.59
N GLY A 188 11.70 -18.93 -11.23
CA GLY A 188 11.83 -19.11 -12.69
C GLY A 188 11.76 -17.83 -13.52
N SER A 189 11.46 -16.67 -12.92
CA SER A 189 11.58 -15.35 -13.56
C SER A 189 11.89 -14.26 -12.53
N SER A 190 12.74 -13.30 -12.88
CA SER A 190 13.11 -12.17 -12.02
C SER A 190 12.10 -11.02 -12.04
N ASN A 191 11.20 -10.98 -13.02
CA ASN A 191 10.26 -9.86 -13.24
C ASN A 191 8.79 -10.31 -13.27
N VAL A 192 8.51 -11.42 -12.58
CA VAL A 192 7.15 -11.83 -12.23
C VAL A 192 7.00 -11.67 -10.73
N TYR A 193 5.92 -11.01 -10.30
CA TYR A 193 5.63 -10.73 -8.89
C TYR A 193 4.25 -11.27 -8.55
N ALA A 194 4.06 -11.71 -7.32
CA ALA A 194 2.76 -12.18 -6.87
C ALA A 194 2.53 -11.91 -5.38
N THR A 195 1.26 -11.74 -5.02
CA THR A 195 0.78 -11.82 -3.65
C THR A 195 -0.50 -12.66 -3.63
N SER A 196 -0.75 -13.35 -2.51
CA SER A 196 -1.96 -14.15 -2.35
C SER A 196 -2.46 -14.11 -0.91
N ALA A 197 -3.76 -14.31 -0.75
CA ALA A 197 -4.42 -14.34 0.55
C ALA A 197 -5.60 -15.31 0.54
N ILE A 198 -5.85 -15.96 1.68
CA ILE A 198 -7.08 -16.71 1.92
C ILE A 198 -8.14 -15.78 2.49
N ASN A 199 -9.27 -15.68 1.81
CA ASN A 199 -10.42 -14.91 2.24
C ASN A 199 -11.22 -15.65 3.31
N THR A 200 -11.97 -14.92 4.12
CA THR A 200 -12.81 -15.46 5.21
C THR A 200 -13.90 -16.43 4.73
N ASN A 201 -14.26 -16.38 3.44
CA ASN A 201 -15.18 -17.32 2.79
C ASN A 201 -14.50 -18.60 2.26
N GLY A 202 -13.19 -18.79 2.51
CA GLY A 202 -12.40 -19.94 2.09
C GLY A 202 -11.88 -19.88 0.64
N PHE A 203 -12.15 -18.81 -0.11
CA PHE A 203 -11.55 -18.62 -1.43
C PHE A 203 -10.16 -18.01 -1.30
N ILE A 204 -9.22 -18.49 -2.11
CA ILE A 204 -7.89 -17.89 -2.24
C ILE A 204 -7.92 -16.91 -3.39
N GLY A 205 -7.50 -15.67 -3.13
CA GLY A 205 -7.24 -14.65 -4.15
C GLY A 205 -5.74 -14.49 -4.36
N ALA A 206 -5.32 -14.35 -5.61
CA ALA A 206 -3.95 -13.99 -5.95
C ALA A 206 -3.92 -12.89 -7.01
N VAL A 207 -2.96 -11.99 -6.87
CA VAL A 207 -2.64 -10.97 -7.87
C VAL A 207 -1.23 -11.23 -8.38
N LEU A 208 -1.10 -11.36 -9.69
CA LEU A 208 0.15 -11.62 -10.40
C LEU A 208 0.46 -10.44 -11.31
N LEU A 209 1.73 -10.08 -11.38
CA LEU A 209 2.27 -9.03 -12.24
C LEU A 209 3.33 -9.65 -13.16
N ASN A 210 3.17 -9.47 -14.47
CA ASN A 210 4.20 -9.73 -15.46
C ASN A 210 4.79 -8.40 -15.92
N ASP A 211 5.93 -8.01 -15.35
CA ASP A 211 6.62 -6.76 -15.68
C ASP A 211 7.71 -6.96 -16.75
N GLN A 212 7.55 -7.97 -17.59
CA GLN A 212 8.43 -8.25 -18.72
C GLN A 212 7.86 -7.69 -20.03
N ASP A 213 8.72 -7.55 -21.03
CA ASP A 213 8.35 -7.20 -22.41
C ASP A 213 7.96 -8.41 -23.28
N GLN A 214 7.73 -9.56 -22.65
CA GLN A 214 7.32 -10.81 -23.28
C GLN A 214 6.17 -11.45 -22.52
N ASP A 215 5.35 -12.20 -23.24
CA ASP A 215 4.28 -13.01 -22.66
C ASP A 215 4.90 -14.15 -21.83
N VAL A 216 4.22 -14.53 -20.75
CA VAL A 216 4.65 -15.61 -19.86
C VAL A 216 3.43 -16.42 -19.43
N THR A 217 3.63 -17.71 -19.21
CA THR A 217 2.63 -18.54 -18.52
C THR A 217 3.14 -18.84 -17.13
N VAL A 218 2.37 -18.50 -16.11
CA VAL A 218 2.69 -18.77 -14.71
C VAL A 218 1.87 -19.95 -14.21
N SER A 219 2.53 -21.04 -13.82
CA SER A 219 1.89 -22.16 -13.14
C SER A 219 1.70 -21.84 -11.66
N VAL A 220 0.45 -21.67 -11.23
CA VAL A 220 0.10 -21.41 -9.83
C VAL A 220 -0.07 -22.74 -9.11
N HIS A 221 0.70 -22.96 -8.03
CA HIS A 221 0.60 -24.13 -7.17
C HIS A 221 0.19 -23.71 -5.75
N CYS A 222 -0.91 -24.26 -5.24
CA CYS A 222 -1.38 -24.01 -3.88
C CYS A 222 -2.06 -25.25 -3.30
N GLY A 223 -1.39 -25.95 -2.38
CA GLY A 223 -1.87 -27.23 -1.87
C GLY A 223 -2.00 -28.26 -3.00
N SER A 224 -3.20 -28.84 -3.16
CA SER A 224 -3.52 -29.78 -4.24
C SER A 224 -3.92 -29.12 -5.57
N HIS A 225 -4.04 -27.80 -5.59
CA HIS A 225 -4.44 -27.06 -6.79
C HIS A 225 -3.22 -26.64 -7.60
N ALA A 226 -3.28 -26.91 -8.91
CA ALA A 226 -2.32 -26.44 -9.89
C ALA A 226 -3.06 -26.00 -11.16
N PHE A 227 -2.79 -24.78 -11.64
CA PHE A 227 -3.34 -24.30 -12.91
C PHE A 227 -2.42 -23.25 -13.53
N ASP A 228 -2.47 -23.14 -14.85
CA ASP A 228 -1.67 -22.19 -15.62
C ASP A 228 -2.42 -20.89 -15.85
N VAL A 229 -1.71 -19.78 -15.67
CA VAL A 229 -2.21 -18.41 -15.91
C VAL A 229 -1.38 -17.80 -17.05
N PRO A 230 -1.91 -17.74 -18.28
CA PRO A 230 -1.27 -17.01 -19.36
C PRO A 230 -1.35 -15.51 -19.08
N MET A 231 -0.22 -14.82 -19.15
CA MET A 231 -0.08 -13.39 -18.89
C MET A 231 0.60 -12.71 -20.07
N SER A 232 -0.06 -11.74 -20.69
CA SER A 232 0.59 -10.87 -21.67
C SER A 232 1.75 -10.11 -21.05
N LYS A 233 2.69 -9.65 -21.87
CA LYS A 233 3.70 -8.66 -21.44
C LYS A 233 3.05 -7.44 -20.78
N ARG A 234 3.72 -6.86 -19.78
CA ARG A 234 3.28 -5.66 -19.05
C ARG A 234 1.82 -5.75 -18.57
N SER A 235 1.48 -6.80 -17.83
CA SER A 235 0.10 -7.07 -17.40
C SER A 235 -0.03 -7.41 -15.92
N VAL A 236 -1.21 -7.11 -15.37
CA VAL A 236 -1.65 -7.54 -14.04
C VAL A 236 -2.82 -8.50 -14.22
N VAL A 237 -2.78 -9.65 -13.54
CA VAL A 237 -3.84 -10.66 -13.57
C VAL A 237 -4.25 -10.99 -12.14
N SER A 238 -5.55 -10.91 -11.87
CA SER A 238 -6.13 -11.33 -10.59
C SER A 238 -6.92 -12.61 -10.77
N VAL A 239 -6.62 -13.62 -9.97
CA VAL A 239 -7.30 -14.93 -9.98
C VAL A 239 -7.91 -15.21 -8.61
N ILE A 240 -9.04 -15.91 -8.60
CA ILE A 240 -9.72 -16.34 -7.38
C ILE A 240 -10.25 -17.75 -7.57
N TRP A 241 -9.98 -18.63 -6.61
CA TRP A 241 -10.41 -20.02 -6.64
C TRP A 241 -10.73 -20.52 -5.24
N LYS A 242 -11.43 -21.65 -5.16
CA LYS A 242 -11.73 -22.30 -3.89
C LYS A 242 -10.60 -23.28 -3.54
N GLN A 243 -10.17 -23.27 -2.28
CA GLN A 243 -9.18 -24.23 -1.77
C GLN A 243 -9.67 -25.68 -1.87
#